data_AF-A0A6I6AGY8-F1
#
_entry.id   AF-A0A6I6AGY8-F1
#
_cell.length_a   1.000
_cell.length_b   1.000
_cell.length_c   1.000
_cell.angle_alpha   90.00
_cell.angle_beta   90.00
_cell.angle_gamma   90.00
#
_symmetry.space_group_name_H-M   'P 1'
#
loop_
_entity.id
_entity.type
_entity.pdbx_description
1 polymer ?
#
loop_
_entity_poly.entity_id
_entity_poly.type
_entity_poly.pdbx_seq_one_letter_code
_entity_poly.pdbx_strand_id
1 'polypeptide(L)'
;MRTLRPISSPATGTRQLRTDSRQGFTLIELLVVIAIIAILIALLLPAVQQAREAARRTQCKNNLKQIGLAFHNFHDVYDRLPTGARDGAGSSYACCNATERAGWSWLYHILPYMEQSTIYDLGTDADPVGTYPLVGRKGVKAYYCPSRRKVTSYGSGYYRSDYAGNGGQREGGITSTLSLGKRGVVVRTDSKEVRINDIKDGASNTIMVAEKALNPDRHGLDGGDNEPWVNAGWDECVIRHGAGRTSAGVEYGLTPLPDVKAPTDTVAVTDKGGVSWTNWHPFFGSAHDGGMNACLADGSVRLISYNIDGDIMRRISLTDDREPLENF
;
A
#
# COMPACT_ATOMS: atom_id res chain seq x y z
N MET A 1 0.09 -92.87 14.66
CA MET A 1 -0.55 -93.06 13.34
C MET A 1 -1.85 -92.26 13.36
N ARG A 2 -1.91 -91.13 12.64
CA ARG A 2 -3.02 -90.17 12.63
C ARG A 2 -4.17 -90.71 11.77
N THR A 3 -5.35 -90.92 12.35
CA THR A 3 -6.59 -91.16 11.62
C THR A 3 -7.36 -89.85 11.49
N LEU A 4 -7.54 -89.37 10.25
CA LEU A 4 -8.26 -88.17 9.88
C LEU A 4 -9.77 -88.33 10.17
N ARG A 5 -10.37 -87.31 10.82
CA ARG A 5 -11.83 -87.15 10.89
C ARG A 5 -12.31 -86.34 9.67
N PRO A 6 -13.46 -86.66 9.06
CA PRO A 6 -13.99 -85.90 7.94
C PRO A 6 -14.60 -84.57 8.40
N ILE A 7 -14.39 -83.56 7.57
CA ILE A 7 -14.84 -82.17 7.71
C ILE A 7 -16.34 -82.08 7.40
N SER A 8 -17.13 -81.57 8.34
CA SER A 8 -18.54 -81.22 8.14
C SER A 8 -18.64 -79.88 7.41
N SER A 9 -19.38 -79.86 6.30
CA SER A 9 -19.61 -78.71 5.43
C SER A 9 -20.39 -77.59 6.14
N PRO A 10 -20.00 -76.30 6.00
CA PRO A 10 -20.81 -75.19 6.46
C PRO A 10 -22.03 -75.00 5.55
N ALA A 11 -23.19 -74.75 6.18
CA ALA A 11 -24.44 -74.47 5.49
C ALA A 11 -24.31 -73.24 4.57
N THR A 12 -24.61 -73.44 3.29
CA THR A 12 -24.64 -72.42 2.24
C THR A 12 -25.79 -71.45 2.51
N GLY A 13 -25.52 -70.33 3.17
CA GLY A 13 -26.42 -69.19 3.19
C GLY A 13 -26.54 -68.62 1.77
N THR A 14 -27.74 -68.68 1.19
CA THR A 14 -28.07 -68.04 -0.09
C THR A 14 -27.99 -66.51 0.07
N ARG A 15 -26.85 -65.94 -0.29
CA ARG A 15 -26.70 -64.48 -0.44
C ARG A 15 -27.57 -64.04 -1.62
N GLN A 16 -28.79 -63.55 -1.34
CA GLN A 16 -29.61 -62.87 -2.33
C GLN A 16 -28.81 -61.67 -2.86
N LEU A 17 -28.28 -61.80 -4.08
CA LEU A 17 -27.76 -60.68 -4.85
C LEU A 17 -28.97 -59.85 -5.26
N ARG A 18 -29.28 -58.80 -4.49
CA ARG A 18 -30.11 -57.70 -4.97
C ARG A 18 -29.44 -57.16 -6.23
N THR A 19 -29.99 -57.47 -7.39
CA THR A 19 -29.69 -56.77 -8.62
C THR A 19 -30.33 -55.40 -8.50
N ASP A 20 -29.64 -54.46 -7.86
CA ASP A 20 -29.98 -53.05 -7.99
C ASP A 20 -29.89 -52.72 -9.47
N SER A 21 -31.06 -52.52 -10.07
CA SER A 21 -31.23 -51.95 -11.40
C SER A 21 -30.44 -50.65 -11.44
N ARG A 22 -29.26 -50.68 -12.04
CA ARG A 22 -28.52 -49.46 -12.36
C ARG A 22 -29.30 -48.76 -13.45
N GLN A 23 -30.11 -47.78 -13.04
CA GLN A 23 -30.77 -46.86 -13.97
C GLN A 23 -29.66 -46.16 -14.76
N GLY A 24 -29.64 -46.38 -16.08
CA GLY A 24 -28.73 -45.71 -16.99
C GLY A 24 -29.10 -44.24 -17.09
N PHE A 25 -28.11 -43.36 -16.99
CA PHE A 25 -28.30 -41.93 -17.11
C PHE A 25 -28.52 -41.55 -18.58
N THR A 26 -29.56 -40.79 -18.89
CA THR A 26 -29.82 -40.33 -20.26
C THR A 26 -28.90 -39.16 -20.63
N LEU A 27 -28.57 -39.04 -21.92
CA LEU A 27 -27.79 -37.91 -22.44
C LEU A 27 -28.42 -36.56 -22.05
N ILE A 28 -29.76 -36.49 -22.08
CA ILE A 28 -30.51 -35.27 -21.78
C ILE A 28 -30.36 -34.89 -20.30
N GLU A 29 -30.46 -35.84 -19.38
CA GLU A 29 -30.27 -35.57 -17.94
C GLU A 29 -28.87 -35.00 -17.66
N LEU A 30 -27.84 -35.52 -18.35
CA LEU A 30 -26.48 -34.98 -18.22
C LEU A 30 -26.37 -33.57 -18.76
N LEU A 31 -26.95 -33.30 -19.93
CA LEU A 31 -26.94 -31.98 -20.54
C LEU A 31 -27.66 -30.93 -19.68
N VAL A 32 -28.77 -31.28 -19.05
CA VAL A 32 -29.49 -30.38 -18.15
C VAL A 32 -28.67 -30.06 -16.90
N VAL A 33 -28.04 -31.06 -16.29
CA VAL A 33 -27.22 -30.86 -15.09
C VAL A 33 -26.02 -29.95 -15.37
N ILE A 34 -25.30 -30.19 -16.47
CA ILE A 34 -24.17 -29.32 -16.83
C ILE A 34 -24.64 -27.90 -17.19
N ALA A 35 -25.81 -27.74 -17.82
CA ALA A 35 -26.37 -26.42 -18.14
C ALA A 35 -26.70 -25.64 -16.88
N ILE A 36 -27.31 -26.28 -15.88
CA ILE A 36 -27.61 -25.66 -14.58
C ILE A 36 -26.31 -25.27 -13.87
N ILE A 37 -25.32 -26.16 -13.80
CA ILE A 37 -24.01 -25.86 -13.18
C ILE A 37 -23.33 -24.69 -13.89
N ALA A 38 -23.34 -24.66 -15.22
CA ALA A 38 -22.75 -23.57 -16.00
C ALA A 38 -23.42 -22.22 -15.70
N ILE A 39 -24.76 -22.18 -15.62
CA ILE A 39 -25.52 -20.97 -15.26
C ILE A 39 -25.18 -20.53 -13.83
N LEU A 40 -25.16 -21.46 -12.88
CA LEU A 40 -24.83 -21.14 -11.48
C LEU A 40 -23.41 -20.58 -11.37
N ILE A 41 -22.42 -21.18 -12.03
CA ILE A 41 -21.04 -20.68 -12.03
C ILE A 41 -20.96 -19.30 -12.70
N ALA A 42 -21.65 -19.10 -13.82
CA ALA A 42 -21.67 -17.82 -14.54
C ALA A 42 -22.23 -16.69 -13.67
N LEU A 43 -23.22 -16.97 -12.82
CA LEU A 43 -23.80 -16.00 -11.89
C LEU A 43 -22.97 -15.81 -10.62
N LEU A 44 -22.33 -16.87 -10.11
CA LEU A 44 -21.56 -16.84 -8.87
C LEU A 44 -20.15 -16.25 -9.04
N LEU A 45 -19.49 -16.48 -10.18
CA LEU A 45 -18.11 -16.04 -10.38
C LEU A 45 -17.97 -14.51 -10.27
N PRO A 46 -18.78 -13.67 -10.93
CA PRO A 46 -18.70 -12.21 -10.78
C PRO A 46 -18.92 -11.77 -9.32
N ALA A 47 -19.90 -12.36 -8.63
CA ALA A 47 -20.23 -12.05 -7.25
C ALA A 47 -19.06 -12.37 -6.29
N VAL A 48 -18.44 -13.54 -6.45
CA VAL A 48 -17.27 -13.94 -5.64
C VAL A 48 -16.09 -13.00 -5.88
N GLN A 49 -15.87 -12.52 -7.11
CA GLN A 49 -14.78 -11.57 -7.37
C GLN A 49 -15.05 -10.20 -6.75
N GLN A 50 -16.28 -9.69 -6.84
CA GLN A 50 -16.67 -8.43 -6.21
C GLN A 50 -16.50 -8.50 -4.68
N ALA A 51 -16.95 -9.60 -4.06
CA ALA A 51 -16.79 -9.82 -2.62
C ALA A 51 -15.30 -9.87 -2.22
N ARG A 52 -14.45 -10.54 -3.02
CA ARG A 52 -13.01 -10.59 -2.78
C ARG A 52 -12.35 -9.21 -2.87
N GLU A 53 -12.71 -8.40 -3.86
CA GLU A 53 -12.16 -7.04 -3.97
C GLU A 53 -12.62 -6.14 -2.84
N ALA A 54 -13.89 -6.21 -2.44
CA ALA A 54 -14.39 -5.47 -1.29
C ALA A 54 -13.63 -5.83 0.00
N ALA A 55 -13.32 -7.12 0.20
CA ALA A 55 -12.50 -7.58 1.32
C ALA A 55 -11.06 -7.06 1.25
N ARG A 56 -10.42 -7.11 0.07
CA ARG A 56 -9.05 -6.57 -0.11
C ARG A 56 -8.99 -5.07 0.13
N ARG A 57 -9.97 -4.31 -0.36
CA ARG A 57 -10.09 -2.87 -0.11
C ARG A 57 -10.31 -2.56 1.37
N THR A 58 -11.14 -3.35 2.06
CA THR A 58 -11.31 -3.23 3.51
C THR A 58 -9.99 -3.48 4.24
N GLN A 59 -9.20 -4.45 3.79
CA GLN A 59 -7.86 -4.68 4.34
C GLN A 59 -6.93 -3.49 4.10
N CYS A 60 -6.91 -2.87 2.92
CA CYS A 60 -6.08 -1.68 2.67
C CYS A 60 -6.51 -0.48 3.56
N LYS A 61 -7.81 -0.32 3.83
CA LYS A 61 -8.30 0.64 4.84
C LYS A 61 -7.83 0.32 6.26
N ASN A 62 -7.88 -0.94 6.66
CA ASN A 62 -7.42 -1.38 7.99
C ASN A 62 -5.91 -1.18 8.16
N ASN A 63 -5.12 -1.44 7.11
CA ASN A 63 -3.68 -1.16 7.10
C ASN A 63 -3.42 0.33 7.33
N LEU A 64 -4.09 1.21 6.58
CA LEU A 64 -3.99 2.67 6.78
C LEU A 64 -4.44 3.09 8.18
N LYS A 65 -5.48 2.46 8.75
CA LYS A 65 -5.91 2.74 10.12
C LYS A 65 -4.85 2.35 11.15
N GLN A 66 -4.18 1.21 10.96
CA GLN A 66 -3.05 0.80 11.81
C GLN A 66 -1.88 1.77 11.70
N ILE A 67 -1.54 2.22 10.48
CA ILE A 67 -0.52 3.25 10.26
C ILE A 67 -0.91 4.55 10.96
N GLY A 68 -2.15 5.01 10.81
CA GLY A 68 -2.62 6.24 11.46
C GLY A 68 -2.55 6.18 12.98
N LEU A 69 -2.97 5.06 13.58
CA LEU A 69 -2.82 4.84 15.02
C LEU A 69 -1.35 4.85 15.46
N ALA A 70 -0.47 4.25 14.66
CA ALA A 70 0.97 4.24 14.92
C ALA A 70 1.60 5.65 14.86
N PHE A 71 1.13 6.51 13.95
CA PHE A 71 1.50 7.94 13.91
C PHE A 71 1.05 8.68 15.17
N HIS A 72 -0.18 8.45 15.64
CA HIS A 72 -0.68 9.09 16.87
C HIS A 72 0.09 8.61 18.10
N ASN A 73 0.36 7.30 18.23
CA ASN A 73 1.17 6.78 19.33
C ASN A 73 2.60 7.31 19.31
N PHE A 74 3.20 7.48 18.12
CA PHE A 74 4.48 8.16 17.97
C PHE A 74 4.38 9.62 18.45
N HIS A 75 3.35 10.34 18.01
CA HIS A 75 3.11 11.72 18.43
C HIS A 75 2.93 11.87 19.93
N ASP A 76 2.22 10.95 20.59
CA ASP A 76 1.99 11.00 22.04
C ASP A 76 3.30 10.84 22.84
N VAL A 77 4.29 10.14 22.29
CA VAL A 77 5.60 9.93 22.92
C VAL A 77 6.59 11.06 22.60
N TYR A 78 6.59 11.56 21.35
CA TYR A 78 7.61 12.49 20.86
C TYR A 78 7.13 13.93 20.66
N ASP A 79 5.84 14.23 20.88
CA ASP A 79 5.21 15.55 20.69
C ASP A 79 5.43 16.12 19.26
N ARG A 80 5.47 15.21 18.28
CA ARG A 80 5.64 15.47 16.85
C ARG A 80 5.26 14.25 16.03
N LEU A 81 4.91 14.45 14.76
CA LEU A 81 4.71 13.38 13.80
C LEU A 81 6.06 12.81 13.31
N PRO A 82 6.11 11.54 12.88
CA PRO A 82 7.32 10.96 12.32
C PRO A 82 7.68 11.68 11.02
N THR A 83 8.97 11.93 10.85
CA THR A 83 9.51 12.56 9.65
C THR A 83 9.73 11.53 8.55
N GLY A 84 9.76 11.98 7.31
CA GLY A 84 10.32 11.22 6.20
C GLY A 84 11.83 11.05 6.35
N ALA A 85 12.43 10.41 5.36
CA ALA A 85 13.83 10.05 5.38
C ALA A 85 14.73 11.20 4.90
N ARG A 86 16.06 11.03 4.99
CA ARG A 86 17.08 11.96 4.49
C ARG A 86 18.26 11.23 3.83
N ASP A 87 18.64 11.70 2.65
CA ASP A 87 19.88 11.29 1.97
C ASP A 87 21.14 11.76 2.72
N GLY A 88 21.90 10.81 3.29
CA GLY A 88 23.30 10.96 3.71
C GLY A 88 23.65 12.07 4.73
N ALA A 89 24.92 12.11 5.15
CA ALA A 89 25.48 13.20 5.95
C ALA A 89 26.16 14.27 5.07
N GLY A 90 25.99 15.55 5.40
CA GLY A 90 26.67 16.67 4.72
C GLY A 90 26.09 17.07 3.36
N SER A 91 26.94 17.58 2.46
CA SER A 91 26.60 18.06 1.10
C SER A 91 26.68 16.99 0.01
N SER A 92 27.13 15.77 0.35
CA SER A 92 27.07 14.64 -0.57
C SER A 92 25.72 13.95 -0.44
N TYR A 93 24.80 14.27 -1.35
CA TYR A 93 23.56 13.54 -1.59
C TYR A 93 23.90 12.13 -2.10
N ALA A 94 24.34 11.23 -1.22
CA ALA A 94 24.32 9.81 -1.48
C ALA A 94 22.93 9.32 -1.09
N CYS A 95 22.06 9.06 -2.09
CA CYS A 95 20.73 8.56 -1.79
C CYS A 95 20.82 7.37 -0.87
N CYS A 96 19.83 7.28 0.02
CA CYS A 96 19.49 6.02 0.63
C CYS A 96 20.60 5.48 1.57
N ASN A 97 21.43 6.37 2.11
CA ASN A 97 22.58 6.02 2.96
C ASN A 97 22.63 6.89 4.23
N ALA A 98 21.52 6.94 4.98
CA ALA A 98 21.47 7.67 6.23
C ALA A 98 22.48 7.11 7.23
N THR A 99 23.29 8.00 7.82
CA THR A 99 24.34 7.64 8.79
C THR A 99 23.82 7.47 10.21
N GLU A 100 22.51 7.63 10.42
CA GLU A 100 21.80 7.54 11.70
C GLU A 100 20.40 6.99 11.45
N ARG A 101 19.80 6.28 12.43
CA ARG A 101 18.43 5.77 12.30
C ARG A 101 17.39 6.89 12.16
N ALA A 102 17.68 8.08 12.67
CA ALA A 102 16.82 9.25 12.54
C ALA A 102 16.58 9.66 11.07
N GLY A 103 17.49 9.31 10.16
CA GLY A 103 17.36 9.58 8.73
C GLY A 103 16.55 8.52 7.96
N TRP A 104 16.04 7.47 8.61
CA TRP A 104 15.22 6.46 7.94
C TRP A 104 13.77 6.95 7.79
N SER A 105 13.01 6.33 6.89
CA SER A 105 11.64 6.78 6.61
C SER A 105 10.72 6.66 7.82
N TRP A 106 9.63 7.43 7.78
CA TRP A 106 8.54 7.35 8.75
C TRP A 106 8.04 5.91 8.97
N LEU A 107 8.10 5.05 7.94
CA LEU A 107 7.73 3.64 8.01
C LEU A 107 8.58 2.86 9.03
N TYR A 108 9.83 3.25 9.25
CA TYR A 108 10.68 2.63 10.28
C TYR A 108 10.32 3.12 11.69
N HIS A 109 10.12 4.43 11.82
CA HIS A 109 9.88 5.08 13.10
C HIS A 109 8.58 4.63 13.77
N ILE A 110 7.59 4.20 12.98
CA ILE A 110 6.30 3.74 13.50
C ILE A 110 6.25 2.24 13.87
N LEU A 111 7.27 1.45 13.55
CA LEU A 111 7.26 -0.01 13.76
C LEU A 111 6.94 -0.45 15.20
N PRO A 112 7.47 0.20 16.26
CA PRO A 112 7.14 -0.19 17.63
C PRO A 112 5.65 -0.09 17.94
N TYR A 113 4.94 0.81 17.24
CA TYR A 113 3.51 1.05 17.40
C TYR A 113 2.65 0.25 16.41
N MET A 114 3.28 -0.62 15.61
CA MET A 114 2.64 -1.54 14.66
C MET A 114 2.89 -3.01 15.01
N GLU A 115 3.25 -3.30 16.26
CA GLU A 115 3.63 -4.65 16.73
C GLU A 115 4.82 -5.24 15.95
N GLN A 116 5.74 -4.37 15.47
CA GLN A 116 6.95 -4.75 14.72
C GLN A 116 8.23 -4.39 15.49
N SER A 117 8.22 -4.44 16.83
CA SER A 117 9.38 -4.15 17.68
C SER A 117 10.60 -5.01 17.32
N THR A 118 10.39 -6.30 17.05
CA THR A 118 11.48 -7.21 16.63
C THR A 118 12.18 -6.80 15.34
N ILE A 119 11.51 -6.10 14.42
CA ILE A 119 12.12 -5.54 13.20
C ILE A 119 12.81 -4.22 13.53
N TYR A 120 12.20 -3.39 14.37
CA TYR A 120 12.77 -2.12 14.82
C TYR A 120 14.11 -2.30 15.54
N ASP A 121 14.23 -3.34 16.38
CA ASP A 121 15.44 -3.61 17.17
C ASP A 121 16.62 -4.13 16.34
N LEU A 122 16.39 -4.51 15.07
CA LEU A 122 17.48 -4.89 14.15
C LEU A 122 18.31 -3.68 13.70
N GLY A 123 17.72 -2.48 13.68
CA GLY A 123 18.44 -1.26 13.33
C GLY A 123 19.14 -0.67 14.54
N THR A 124 20.42 -0.33 14.39
CA THR A 124 21.23 0.25 15.49
C THR A 124 21.92 1.53 15.04
N ASP A 125 22.12 2.47 15.95
CA ASP A 125 22.88 3.69 15.67
C ASP A 125 24.41 3.44 15.65
N ALA A 126 24.86 2.27 16.10
CA ALA A 126 26.27 1.87 16.02
C ALA A 126 26.70 1.56 14.58
N ASP A 127 25.79 1.00 13.78
CA ASP A 127 26.02 0.70 12.36
C ASP A 127 24.70 0.76 11.56
N PRO A 128 24.17 1.97 11.31
CA PRO A 128 22.92 2.13 10.58
C PRO A 128 23.06 1.66 9.13
N VAL A 129 24.21 1.89 8.49
CA VAL A 129 24.44 1.47 7.09
C VAL A 129 24.46 -0.06 6.97
N GLY A 130 25.13 -0.77 7.89
CA GLY A 130 25.18 -2.23 7.88
C GLY A 130 23.90 -2.91 8.38
N THR A 131 23.13 -2.25 9.25
CA THR A 131 21.84 -2.79 9.72
C THR A 131 20.67 -2.52 8.77
N TYR A 132 20.78 -1.52 7.89
CA TYR A 132 19.74 -1.19 6.91
C TYR A 132 19.29 -2.40 6.06
N PRO A 133 20.19 -3.23 5.49
CA PRO A 133 19.80 -4.44 4.79
C PRO A 133 19.05 -5.47 5.66
N LEU A 134 19.36 -5.55 6.96
CA LEU A 134 18.71 -6.48 7.88
C LEU A 134 17.24 -6.10 8.09
N VAL A 135 16.97 -4.80 8.18
CA VAL A 135 15.62 -4.25 8.35
C VAL A 135 14.82 -4.32 7.05
N GLY A 136 15.38 -3.83 5.93
CA GLY A 136 14.68 -3.78 4.65
C GLY A 136 14.34 -5.15 4.04
N ARG A 137 14.99 -6.22 4.51
CA ARG A 137 14.70 -7.62 4.13
C ARG A 137 13.60 -8.27 4.99
N LYS A 138 13.02 -7.55 5.95
CA LYS A 138 11.82 -7.99 6.68
C LYS A 138 10.58 -7.38 6.04
N GLY A 139 9.64 -8.23 5.68
CA GLY A 139 8.36 -7.81 5.11
C GLY A 139 7.36 -7.44 6.18
N VAL A 140 6.81 -6.23 6.12
CA VAL A 140 5.71 -5.78 6.99
C VAL A 140 4.40 -5.89 6.22
N LYS A 141 3.55 -6.85 6.58
CA LYS A 141 2.31 -7.14 5.84
C LYS A 141 1.38 -5.92 5.74
N ALA A 142 1.35 -5.07 6.76
CA ALA A 142 0.54 -3.85 6.79
C ALA A 142 0.98 -2.80 5.77
N TYR A 143 2.19 -2.90 5.20
CA TYR A 143 2.67 -1.98 4.15
C TYR A 143 2.28 -2.39 2.74
N TYR A 144 1.52 -3.48 2.57
CA TYR A 144 1.11 -3.98 1.27
C TYR A 144 -0.40 -3.92 1.10
N CYS A 145 -0.85 -3.38 -0.03
CA CYS A 145 -2.26 -3.45 -0.40
C CYS A 145 -2.52 -4.77 -1.15
N PRO A 146 -3.33 -5.71 -0.61
CA PRO A 146 -3.59 -6.99 -1.24
C PRO A 146 -4.24 -6.91 -2.63
N SER A 147 -4.86 -5.78 -3.01
CA SER A 147 -5.36 -5.57 -4.38
C SER A 147 -4.24 -5.30 -5.39
N ARG A 148 -3.10 -4.75 -4.94
CA ARG A 148 -1.95 -4.49 -5.80
C ARG A 148 -1.07 -5.71 -5.98
N ARG A 149 -0.61 -6.28 -4.85
CA ARG A 149 0.38 -7.35 -4.87
C ARG A 149 0.40 -8.18 -3.60
N LYS A 150 1.00 -9.36 -3.69
CA LYS A 150 1.35 -10.18 -2.52
C LYS A 150 2.59 -9.61 -1.85
N VAL A 151 2.69 -9.83 -0.54
CA VAL A 151 3.91 -9.54 0.23
C VAL A 151 5.02 -10.45 -0.31
N THR A 152 6.01 -9.86 -0.98
CA THR A 152 7.14 -10.59 -1.57
C THR A 152 8.39 -9.72 -1.55
N SER A 153 9.54 -10.36 -1.40
CA SER A 153 10.83 -9.76 -1.72
C SER A 153 11.05 -9.74 -3.23
N TYR A 154 11.71 -8.72 -3.74
CA TYR A 154 12.14 -8.64 -5.14
C TYR A 154 13.57 -9.19 -5.30
N GLY A 155 14.15 -9.17 -6.51
CA GLY A 155 15.47 -9.76 -6.80
C GLY A 155 16.63 -9.25 -5.92
N SER A 156 16.46 -8.12 -5.25
CA SER A 156 17.39 -7.56 -4.25
C SER A 156 17.27 -8.18 -2.84
N GLY A 157 16.27 -9.03 -2.61
CA GLY A 157 15.87 -9.53 -1.29
C GLY A 157 15.04 -8.54 -0.46
N TYR A 158 14.86 -7.31 -0.93
CA TYR A 158 14.16 -6.26 -0.20
C TYR A 158 12.65 -6.30 -0.39
N TYR A 159 11.95 -5.90 0.67
CA TYR A 159 10.52 -5.65 0.67
C TYR A 159 10.24 -4.16 0.44
N ARG A 160 9.04 -3.86 -0.04
CA ARG A 160 8.57 -2.54 -0.49
C ARG A 160 7.35 -2.10 0.31
N SER A 161 6.86 -0.89 0.03
CA SER A 161 5.62 -0.35 0.58
C SER A 161 4.69 0.08 -0.54
N ASP A 162 3.39 -0.02 -0.31
CA ASP A 162 2.30 0.43 -1.18
C ASP A 162 1.69 1.77 -0.75
N TYR A 163 2.15 2.30 0.37
CA TYR A 163 1.70 3.54 0.99
C TYR A 163 2.85 4.55 1.07
N ALA A 164 2.50 5.84 0.98
CA ALA A 164 3.41 6.96 1.11
C ALA A 164 2.86 8.04 2.04
N GLY A 165 3.78 8.74 2.70
CA GLY A 165 3.47 9.94 3.46
C GLY A 165 3.16 11.12 2.55
N ASN A 166 2.33 12.03 3.05
CA ASN A 166 1.99 13.26 2.34
C ASN A 166 3.03 14.36 2.56
N GLY A 167 3.82 14.64 1.52
CA GLY A 167 4.76 15.77 1.48
C GLY A 167 4.12 17.10 1.05
N GLY A 168 2.81 17.15 0.86
CA GLY A 168 2.06 18.37 0.53
C GLY A 168 2.39 18.92 -0.85
N GLN A 169 2.81 20.18 -0.92
CA GLN A 169 3.14 20.85 -2.18
C GLN A 169 4.53 20.50 -2.69
N ARG A 170 4.61 20.11 -3.96
CA ARG A 170 5.86 19.89 -4.66
C ARG A 170 6.31 21.14 -5.43
N GLU A 171 7.57 21.50 -5.23
CA GLU A 171 8.28 22.58 -5.92
C GLU A 171 9.60 22.05 -6.54
N GLY A 172 9.64 21.89 -7.87
CA GLY A 172 10.78 21.25 -8.55
C GLY A 172 10.85 19.74 -8.30
N GLY A 173 12.02 19.11 -8.49
CA GLY A 173 12.25 17.67 -8.21
C GLY A 173 11.97 17.28 -6.75
N ILE A 174 11.75 15.99 -6.43
CA ILE A 174 11.55 15.58 -5.02
C ILE A 174 12.81 15.84 -4.17
N THR A 175 13.99 15.65 -4.76
CA THR A 175 15.30 15.95 -4.15
C THR A 175 15.64 17.44 -4.15
N SER A 176 14.77 18.29 -4.71
CA SER A 176 14.92 19.75 -4.66
C SER A 176 14.87 20.24 -3.22
N THR A 177 15.73 21.20 -2.88
CA THR A 177 15.69 21.91 -1.59
C THR A 177 14.38 22.68 -1.37
N LEU A 178 13.56 22.82 -2.41
CA LEU A 178 12.23 23.42 -2.34
C LEU A 178 11.13 22.41 -1.96
N SER A 179 11.33 21.10 -2.22
CA SER A 179 10.31 20.05 -2.03
C SER A 179 10.51 19.23 -0.75
N LEU A 180 10.83 19.87 0.38
CA LEU A 180 11.18 19.18 1.64
C LEU A 180 9.98 18.77 2.51
N GLY A 181 8.78 18.79 1.93
CA GLY A 181 7.56 18.47 2.65
C GLY A 181 6.99 19.60 3.50
N LYS A 182 7.54 20.82 3.42
CA LYS A 182 7.25 21.94 4.35
C LYS A 182 5.76 22.32 4.49
N ARG A 183 4.92 21.94 3.53
CA ARG A 183 3.48 22.20 3.51
C ARG A 183 2.65 20.92 3.58
N GLY A 184 3.26 19.80 3.94
CA GLY A 184 2.64 18.50 4.11
C GLY A 184 2.74 18.00 5.54
N VAL A 185 2.13 16.86 5.79
CA VAL A 185 2.13 16.22 7.12
C VAL A 185 3.45 15.53 7.42
N VAL A 186 4.05 14.91 6.40
CA VAL A 186 5.36 14.28 6.51
C VAL A 186 6.39 15.19 5.89
N VAL A 187 7.41 15.54 6.68
CA VAL A 187 8.50 16.45 6.31
C VAL A 187 9.83 15.73 6.30
N ARG A 188 10.81 16.24 5.57
CA ARG A 188 12.17 15.69 5.61
C ARG A 188 12.75 15.80 7.02
N THR A 189 13.60 14.86 7.44
CA THR A 189 14.17 14.78 8.80
C THR A 189 14.78 16.09 9.32
N ASP A 190 15.36 16.91 8.45
CA ASP A 190 16.03 18.18 8.78
C ASP A 190 15.11 19.41 8.65
N SER A 191 13.85 19.21 8.29
CA SER A 191 12.83 20.25 8.23
C SER A 191 12.18 20.44 9.60
N LYS A 192 11.43 21.55 9.75
CA LYS A 192 10.66 21.80 10.97
C LYS A 192 9.68 20.66 11.21
N GLU A 193 9.80 20.02 12.37
CA GLU A 193 8.91 18.97 12.83
C GLU A 193 7.45 19.46 12.85
N VAL A 194 6.53 18.57 12.48
CA VAL A 194 5.08 18.87 12.41
C VAL A 194 4.37 18.23 13.58
N ARG A 195 3.55 19.01 14.29
CA ARG A 195 2.62 18.52 15.31
C ARG A 195 1.22 18.45 14.74
N ILE A 196 0.34 17.65 15.35
CA ILE A 196 -1.08 17.63 14.94
C ILE A 196 -1.69 19.04 15.04
N ASN A 197 -1.31 19.79 16.08
CA ASN A 197 -1.76 21.18 16.29
C ASN A 197 -1.24 22.17 15.24
N ASP A 198 -0.19 21.83 14.48
CA ASP A 198 0.33 22.68 13.40
C ASP A 198 -0.48 22.58 12.11
N ILE A 199 -1.34 21.56 11.99
CA ILE A 199 -2.21 21.34 10.82
C ILE A 199 -3.42 22.28 10.93
N LYS A 200 -3.30 23.49 10.37
CA LYS A 200 -4.30 24.55 10.51
C LYS A 200 -5.53 24.36 9.62
N ASP A 201 -5.42 23.51 8.62
CA ASP A 201 -6.49 23.23 7.64
C ASP A 201 -7.49 22.18 8.17
N GLY A 202 -7.19 21.63 9.36
CA GLY A 202 -7.98 20.64 10.09
C GLY A 202 -7.41 19.24 9.91
N ALA A 203 -7.10 18.58 11.03
CA ALA A 203 -6.56 17.22 11.02
C ALA A 203 -7.50 16.20 10.31
N SER A 204 -8.81 16.44 10.36
CA SER A 204 -9.83 15.63 9.69
C SER A 204 -9.99 15.91 8.19
N ASN A 205 -9.23 16.85 7.64
CA ASN A 205 -9.29 17.27 6.23
C ASN A 205 -7.94 17.16 5.51
N THR A 206 -6.84 16.96 6.23
CA THR A 206 -5.51 16.83 5.64
C THR A 206 -5.08 15.37 5.56
N ILE A 207 -4.65 14.93 4.38
CA ILE A 207 -4.05 13.61 4.13
C ILE A 207 -2.75 13.50 4.92
N MET A 208 -2.60 12.43 5.68
CA MET A 208 -1.36 12.08 6.39
C MET A 208 -0.56 11.03 5.62
N VAL A 209 -1.21 9.91 5.28
CA VAL A 209 -0.63 8.79 4.51
C VAL A 209 -1.69 8.29 3.54
N ALA A 210 -1.31 7.98 2.31
CA ALA A 210 -2.23 7.41 1.34
C ALA A 210 -1.55 6.35 0.45
N GLU A 211 -2.38 5.65 -0.33
CA GLU A 211 -1.91 4.70 -1.33
C GLU A 211 -1.16 5.40 -2.47
N LYS A 212 -0.10 4.75 -2.98
CA LYS A 212 0.70 5.25 -4.11
C LYS A 212 0.03 4.93 -5.45
N ALA A 213 0.25 5.72 -6.49
CA ALA A 213 0.04 5.23 -7.86
C ALA A 213 1.24 4.37 -8.25
N LEU A 214 1.03 3.12 -8.67
CA LEU A 214 2.10 2.24 -9.15
C LEU A 214 1.62 1.41 -10.33
N ASN A 215 2.30 1.54 -11.48
CA ASN A 215 1.91 0.77 -12.65
C ASN A 215 2.24 -0.71 -12.48
N PRO A 216 1.31 -1.65 -12.75
CA PRO A 216 1.57 -3.08 -12.64
C PRO A 216 2.79 -3.57 -13.44
N ASP A 217 3.06 -2.94 -14.59
CA ASP A 217 4.19 -3.27 -15.47
C ASP A 217 5.54 -2.81 -14.89
N ARG A 218 5.51 -1.98 -13.85
CA ARG A 218 6.68 -1.34 -13.24
C ARG A 218 6.88 -1.72 -11.78
N HIS A 219 6.19 -2.71 -11.24
CA HIS A 219 6.42 -3.18 -9.87
C HIS A 219 7.89 -3.56 -9.64
N GLY A 220 8.53 -2.95 -8.64
CA GLY A 220 9.95 -3.10 -8.34
C GLY A 220 10.92 -2.32 -9.23
N LEU A 221 10.43 -1.66 -10.28
CA LEU A 221 11.20 -0.93 -11.30
C LEU A 221 10.76 0.54 -11.47
N ASP A 222 9.59 0.90 -10.96
CA ASP A 222 9.11 2.28 -10.82
C ASP A 222 10.04 3.04 -9.86
N GLY A 223 10.29 4.33 -10.13
CA GLY A 223 11.17 5.15 -9.29
C GLY A 223 10.65 5.32 -7.86
N GLY A 224 9.36 5.11 -7.63
CA GLY A 224 8.76 5.05 -6.31
C GLY A 224 8.42 3.65 -5.81
N ASP A 225 9.04 2.60 -6.37
CA ASP A 225 8.94 1.20 -5.88
C ASP A 225 10.25 0.40 -6.07
N ASN A 226 11.35 1.04 -6.45
CA ASN A 226 12.66 0.43 -6.68
C ASN A 226 13.53 0.34 -5.42
N GLU A 227 13.10 0.91 -4.28
CA GLU A 227 13.86 0.96 -3.01
C GLU A 227 13.08 0.37 -1.82
N PRO A 228 13.76 -0.14 -0.78
CA PRO A 228 13.08 -0.85 0.30
C PRO A 228 12.13 0.08 1.06
N TRP A 229 11.12 -0.46 1.72
CA TRP A 229 10.17 0.37 2.49
C TRP A 229 10.85 1.23 3.57
N VAL A 230 11.97 0.76 4.13
CA VAL A 230 12.77 1.48 5.13
C VAL A 230 13.65 2.56 4.52
N ASN A 231 13.43 2.93 3.26
CA ASN A 231 14.30 3.81 2.50
C ASN A 231 14.76 5.01 3.32
N ALA A 232 16.07 5.24 3.31
CA ALA A 232 16.67 6.40 3.92
C ALA A 232 16.55 7.65 3.03
N GLY A 233 16.07 7.54 1.79
CA GLY A 233 15.93 8.67 0.87
C GLY A 233 14.63 9.46 0.95
N TRP A 234 14.75 10.78 0.72
CA TRP A 234 13.59 11.65 0.52
C TRP A 234 13.15 11.57 -0.95
N ASP A 235 12.32 10.57 -1.25
CA ASP A 235 11.91 10.25 -2.62
C ASP A 235 10.51 9.61 -2.71
N GLU A 236 10.13 9.28 -3.95
CA GLU A 236 8.83 8.76 -4.34
C GLU A 236 8.51 7.37 -3.74
N CYS A 237 9.50 6.66 -3.18
CA CYS A 237 9.25 5.36 -2.54
C CYS A 237 8.46 5.53 -1.24
N VAL A 238 8.69 6.63 -0.53
CA VAL A 238 8.18 6.89 0.83
C VAL A 238 7.32 8.15 0.94
N ILE A 239 7.44 9.09 0.00
CA ILE A 239 6.69 10.35 -0.04
C ILE A 239 5.96 10.50 -1.37
N ARG A 240 4.75 11.07 -1.32
CA ARG A 240 4.00 11.53 -2.49
C ARG A 240 3.43 12.91 -2.23
N HIS A 241 3.00 13.57 -3.30
CA HIS A 241 2.51 14.94 -3.26
C HIS A 241 1.14 15.02 -3.91
N GLY A 242 0.21 15.70 -3.26
CA GLY A 242 -1.11 15.99 -3.81
C GLY A 242 -1.29 17.43 -4.27
N ALA A 243 -0.26 18.27 -4.13
CA ALA A 243 -0.21 19.63 -4.64
C ALA A 243 1.10 19.89 -5.39
N GLY A 244 1.04 20.78 -6.38
CA GLY A 244 2.19 21.25 -7.14
C GLY A 244 2.18 22.77 -7.28
N ARG A 245 3.31 23.32 -7.73
CA ARG A 245 3.46 24.74 -8.05
C ARG A 245 4.18 24.94 -9.37
N THR A 246 3.66 25.82 -10.22
CA THR A 246 4.33 26.20 -11.46
C THR A 246 5.48 27.17 -11.19
N SER A 247 6.36 27.36 -12.18
CA SER A 247 7.41 28.39 -12.11
C SER A 247 6.86 29.82 -12.01
N ALA A 248 5.63 30.04 -12.49
CA ALA A 248 4.90 31.30 -12.33
C ALA A 248 4.25 31.46 -10.94
N GLY A 249 4.45 30.48 -10.04
CA GLY A 249 3.95 30.51 -8.67
C GLY A 249 2.50 30.04 -8.50
N VAL A 250 1.85 29.55 -9.57
CA VAL A 250 0.47 29.07 -9.54
C VAL A 250 0.39 27.69 -8.90
N GLU A 251 -0.44 27.55 -7.88
CA GLU A 251 -0.66 26.27 -7.19
C GLU A 251 -1.76 25.45 -7.87
N TYR A 252 -1.63 24.14 -7.84
CA TYR A 252 -2.61 23.22 -8.41
C TYR A 252 -2.57 21.87 -7.67
N GLY A 253 -3.63 21.09 -7.76
CA GLY A 253 -3.64 19.73 -7.22
C GLY A 253 -3.08 18.71 -8.19
N LEU A 254 -2.39 17.72 -7.62
CA LEU A 254 -1.96 16.50 -8.26
C LEU A 254 -3.00 15.42 -7.94
N THR A 255 -4.00 15.27 -8.81
CA THR A 255 -5.10 14.31 -8.65
C THR A 255 -4.58 12.88 -8.64
N PRO A 256 -5.17 11.98 -7.82
CA PRO A 256 -4.73 10.61 -7.74
C PRO A 256 -5.03 9.83 -9.02
N LEU A 257 -4.21 8.81 -9.31
CA LEU A 257 -4.33 8.00 -10.51
C LEU A 257 -4.65 6.54 -10.18
N PRO A 258 -5.49 5.86 -10.99
CA PRO A 258 -5.54 4.40 -10.92
C PRO A 258 -4.18 3.82 -11.37
N ASP A 259 -3.74 2.74 -10.75
CA ASP A 259 -2.44 2.09 -11.00
C ASP A 259 -2.19 1.84 -12.50
N VAL A 260 -3.21 1.41 -13.26
CA VAL A 260 -3.11 1.16 -14.71
C VAL A 260 -2.85 2.43 -15.55
N LYS A 261 -3.05 3.62 -14.99
CA LYS A 261 -2.73 4.91 -15.62
C LYS A 261 -1.54 5.60 -14.97
N ALA A 262 -0.90 4.97 -13.99
CA ALA A 262 0.34 5.49 -13.44
C ALA A 262 1.42 5.53 -14.55
N PRO A 263 2.29 6.56 -14.55
CA PRO A 263 3.39 6.67 -15.51
C PRO A 263 4.28 5.42 -15.57
N THR A 264 4.94 5.24 -16.71
CA THR A 264 5.99 4.23 -16.92
C THR A 264 7.23 4.87 -17.56
N ASP A 265 8.23 4.08 -17.96
CA ASP A 265 9.36 4.53 -18.78
C ASP A 265 8.96 4.87 -20.22
N THR A 266 7.82 4.37 -20.67
CA THR A 266 7.36 4.51 -22.07
C THR A 266 6.10 5.34 -22.19
N VAL A 267 5.33 5.49 -21.11
CA VAL A 267 4.07 6.25 -21.08
C VAL A 267 4.17 7.33 -20.01
N ALA A 268 4.23 8.58 -20.46
CA ALA A 268 4.27 9.73 -19.56
C ALA A 268 2.87 10.24 -19.22
N VAL A 269 2.73 10.83 -18.04
CA VAL A 269 1.53 11.59 -17.63
C VAL A 269 1.93 13.04 -17.37
N THR A 270 1.25 13.96 -18.02
CA THR A 270 1.46 15.39 -17.79
C THR A 270 0.50 15.90 -16.72
N ASP A 271 1.03 16.57 -15.69
CA ASP A 271 0.20 17.19 -14.66
C ASP A 271 -0.42 18.53 -15.12
N LYS A 272 -1.28 19.11 -14.27
CA LYS A 272 -1.93 20.40 -14.53
C LYS A 272 -0.94 21.57 -14.62
N GLY A 273 0.26 21.44 -14.06
CA GLY A 273 1.34 22.41 -14.16
C GLY A 273 2.16 22.28 -15.44
N GLY A 274 1.87 21.30 -16.29
CA GLY A 274 2.58 21.04 -17.54
C GLY A 274 3.84 20.19 -17.39
N VAL A 275 4.10 19.60 -16.21
CA VAL A 275 5.26 18.74 -15.99
C VAL A 275 4.94 17.32 -16.45
N SER A 276 5.82 16.75 -17.29
CA SER A 276 5.69 15.39 -17.80
C SER A 276 6.40 14.39 -16.88
N TRP A 277 5.65 13.42 -16.37
CA TRP A 277 6.09 12.41 -15.42
C TRP A 277 6.25 11.06 -16.09
N THR A 278 7.38 10.38 -15.84
CA THR A 278 7.63 8.98 -16.22
C THR A 278 7.77 8.14 -14.95
N ASN A 279 8.58 7.07 -14.92
CA ASN A 279 8.82 6.22 -13.75
C ASN A 279 9.08 6.97 -12.43
N TRP A 280 9.61 8.19 -12.48
CA TRP A 280 9.79 9.04 -11.30
C TRP A 280 8.64 10.03 -11.24
N HIS A 281 7.64 9.80 -10.37
CA HIS A 281 6.42 10.60 -10.35
C HIS A 281 5.82 10.75 -8.95
N PRO A 282 5.14 11.88 -8.65
CA PRO A 282 4.74 12.21 -7.28
C PRO A 282 3.35 11.69 -6.90
N PHE A 283 2.64 11.00 -7.79
CA PHE A 283 1.20 10.79 -7.65
C PHE A 283 0.83 9.79 -6.56
N PHE A 284 -0.15 10.17 -5.76
CA PHE A 284 -0.97 9.19 -5.06
C PHE A 284 -1.88 8.44 -6.03
N GLY A 285 -2.43 7.32 -5.59
CA GLY A 285 -3.24 6.45 -6.43
C GLY A 285 -3.61 5.15 -5.76
N SER A 286 -4.22 4.21 -6.47
CA SER A 286 -4.36 2.84 -5.96
C SER A 286 -4.67 1.82 -7.06
N ALA A 287 -4.63 0.54 -6.67
CA ALA A 287 -5.09 -0.58 -7.51
C ALA A 287 -6.63 -0.75 -7.46
N HIS A 288 -7.32 -0.04 -6.57
CA HIS A 288 -8.75 -0.12 -6.42
C HIS A 288 -9.49 0.65 -7.51
N ASP A 289 -10.69 0.18 -7.80
CA ASP A 289 -11.60 0.89 -8.68
C ASP A 289 -12.22 2.11 -7.97
N GLY A 290 -12.41 3.19 -8.73
CA GLY A 290 -13.08 4.42 -8.31
C GLY A 290 -12.29 5.39 -7.42
N GLY A 291 -11.20 4.98 -6.76
CA GLY A 291 -10.40 5.91 -5.96
C GLY A 291 -9.32 5.25 -5.12
N MET A 292 -8.59 6.06 -4.36
CA MET A 292 -7.56 5.64 -3.40
C MET A 292 -8.03 5.76 -1.96
N ASN A 293 -7.55 4.90 -1.08
CA ASN A 293 -7.74 5.09 0.35
C ASN A 293 -6.65 6.02 0.90
N ALA A 294 -7.05 6.94 1.76
CA ALA A 294 -6.16 7.87 2.45
C ALA A 294 -6.50 7.91 3.94
N CYS A 295 -5.46 7.84 4.78
CA CYS A 295 -5.54 8.18 6.18
C CYS A 295 -5.36 9.69 6.34
N LEU A 296 -6.31 10.34 7.00
CA LEU A 296 -6.23 11.75 7.36
C LEU A 296 -5.48 11.90 8.69
N ALA A 297 -5.06 13.11 9.02
CA ALA A 297 -4.23 13.40 10.18
C ALA A 297 -4.97 13.26 11.53
N ASP A 298 -6.29 13.11 11.53
CA ASP A 298 -7.10 12.67 12.68
C ASP A 298 -7.16 11.13 12.84
N GLY A 299 -6.50 10.40 11.95
CA GLY A 299 -6.48 8.94 11.92
C GLY A 299 -7.72 8.31 11.28
N SER A 300 -8.67 9.10 10.75
CA SER A 300 -9.78 8.58 9.95
C SER A 300 -9.29 8.13 8.57
N VAL A 301 -9.96 7.13 7.98
CA VAL A 301 -9.60 6.63 6.64
C VAL A 301 -10.77 6.85 5.69
N ARG A 302 -10.53 7.58 4.60
CA ARG A 302 -11.53 7.90 3.58
C ARG A 302 -11.10 7.38 2.21
N LEU A 303 -12.09 7.17 1.34
CA LEU A 303 -11.83 6.95 -0.08
C LEU A 303 -11.83 8.30 -0.78
N ILE A 304 -10.76 8.62 -1.48
CA ILE A 304 -10.65 9.78 -2.35
C ILE A 304 -10.84 9.34 -3.80
N SER A 305 -11.84 9.90 -4.47
CA SER A 305 -12.18 9.57 -5.85
C SER A 305 -11.07 9.97 -6.83
N TYR A 306 -10.87 9.19 -7.89
CA TYR A 306 -10.00 9.62 -9.01
C TYR A 306 -10.55 10.82 -9.77
N ASN A 307 -11.85 11.13 -9.61
CA ASN A 307 -12.52 12.29 -10.20
C ASN A 307 -12.59 13.47 -9.23
N ILE A 308 -11.82 13.47 -8.14
CA ILE A 308 -11.75 14.60 -7.21
C ILE A 308 -11.34 15.87 -7.96
N ASP A 309 -11.96 16.99 -7.60
CA ASP A 309 -11.55 18.29 -8.13
C ASP A 309 -10.10 18.60 -7.72
N GLY A 310 -9.32 19.13 -8.67
CA GLY A 310 -7.91 19.40 -8.45
C GLY A 310 -7.66 20.44 -7.35
N ASP A 311 -8.57 21.40 -7.15
CA ASP A 311 -8.42 22.36 -6.06
C ASP A 311 -8.71 21.72 -4.69
N ILE A 312 -9.70 20.84 -4.61
CA ILE A 312 -9.95 20.06 -3.39
C ILE A 312 -8.73 19.18 -3.08
N MET A 313 -8.19 18.46 -4.08
CA MET A 313 -7.00 17.62 -3.89
C MET A 313 -5.80 18.43 -3.38
N ARG A 314 -5.62 19.66 -3.89
CA ARG A 314 -4.59 20.58 -3.42
C ARG A 314 -4.79 20.85 -1.92
N ARG A 315 -5.96 21.34 -1.52
CA ARG A 315 -6.23 21.75 -0.13
C ARG A 315 -6.06 20.62 0.88
N ILE A 316 -6.59 19.44 0.57
CA ILE A 316 -6.49 18.27 1.47
C ILE A 316 -5.07 17.73 1.58
N SER A 317 -4.16 18.19 0.73
CA SER A 317 -2.75 17.81 0.79
C SER A 317 -1.91 18.81 1.59
N LEU A 318 -2.46 20.00 1.90
CA LEU A 318 -1.73 21.06 2.59
C LEU A 318 -2.05 21.09 4.09
N THR A 319 -1.11 21.66 4.85
CA THR A 319 -1.24 21.83 6.31
C THR A 319 -1.44 23.28 6.75
N ASP A 320 -1.25 24.24 5.84
CA ASP A 320 -1.09 25.66 6.12
C ASP A 320 -1.85 26.62 5.19
N ASP A 321 -2.77 26.14 4.36
CA ASP A 321 -3.51 27.00 3.42
C ASP A 321 -4.64 27.82 4.08
N ARG A 322 -5.04 27.44 5.29
CA ARG A 322 -6.11 28.00 6.13
C ARG A 322 -7.47 28.03 5.45
N GLU A 323 -7.71 27.13 4.51
CA GLU A 323 -8.96 26.98 3.78
C GLU A 323 -9.63 25.65 4.12
N PRO A 324 -10.17 25.48 5.36
CA PRO A 324 -10.78 24.23 5.77
C PRO A 324 -11.98 23.89 4.89
N LEU A 325 -12.09 22.62 4.51
CA LEU A 325 -13.21 22.10 3.76
C LEU A 325 -14.35 21.70 4.72
N GLU A 326 -15.58 22.11 4.41
CA GLU A 326 -16.73 21.78 5.26
C GLU A 326 -17.10 20.29 5.21
N ASN A 327 -16.94 19.62 4.06
CA ASN A 327 -17.04 18.16 3.88
C ASN A 327 -16.51 17.75 2.49
N PHE A 328 -15.70 16.68 2.41
CA PHE A 328 -15.33 16.01 1.15
C PHE A 328 -15.13 14.50 1.34
#